data_AF-A0A966Q0K6-F1
#
_entry.id   AF-A0A966Q0K6-F1
#
_cell.length_a   1.000
_cell.length_b   1.000
_cell.length_c   1.000
_cell.angle_alpha   90.00
_cell.angle_beta   90.00
_cell.angle_gamma   90.00
#
_symmetry.space_group_name_H-M   'P 1'
#
loop_
_entity.id
_entity.type
_entity.pdbx_description
1 polymer ?
#
loop_
_entity_poly.entity_id
_entity_poly.type
_entity_poly.pdbx_seq_one_letter_code
_entity_poly.pdbx_strand_id
1 'polypeptide(L)'
;RDARWDVVGRAMEVLEAQFVKKMNDDGWHTLLAAGVDRNIVVYDSDANAGLFTKRLVSLMKTVMRRNGGGNSASNNRGMLTDLYVSPEAMEDIRSWGLDQIDEVTRREIYTAADGTLNRVFGINLHDRDELGEGQQYQLFYSSVLGGSLPGSKTELVVGLDLRKRDSFIMPVREQVQIFEDDTLHRQKRAGFYGWAEQGFAVLDNRRVLLGAL
;
A
#
# COMPACT_ATOMS: atom_id res chain seq x y z
N ARG A 1 -5.77 44.25 7.51
CA ARG A 1 -6.84 44.57 6.53
C ARG A 1 -6.55 43.95 5.16
N ASP A 2 -5.27 43.71 4.81
CA ASP A 2 -4.86 43.04 3.55
C ASP A 2 -4.30 41.62 3.75
N ALA A 3 -4.73 40.89 4.79
CA ALA A 3 -4.34 39.49 4.95
C ALA A 3 -5.33 38.62 4.16
N ARG A 4 -4.84 37.99 3.09
CA ARG A 4 -5.55 36.97 2.32
C ARG A 4 -5.74 35.71 3.18
N TRP A 5 -6.84 35.67 3.94
CA TRP A 5 -7.18 34.55 4.83
C TRP A 5 -7.41 33.24 4.08
N ASP A 6 -7.75 33.31 2.80
CA ASP A 6 -7.76 32.20 1.84
C ASP A 6 -6.39 31.51 1.72
N VAL A 7 -5.30 32.29 1.69
CA VAL A 7 -3.94 31.75 1.58
C VAL A 7 -3.50 31.11 2.90
N VAL A 8 -3.88 31.70 4.04
CA VAL A 8 -3.59 31.14 5.37
C VAL A 8 -4.36 29.84 5.59
N GLY A 9 -5.65 29.78 5.21
CA GLY A 9 -6.44 28.56 5.25
C GLY A 9 -5.81 27.45 4.39
N ARG A 10 -5.41 27.76 3.16
CA ARG A 10 -4.72 26.80 2.29
C ARG A 10 -3.38 26.33 2.86
N ALA A 11 -2.63 27.20 3.53
CA ALA A 11 -1.38 26.82 4.18
C ALA A 11 -1.59 25.82 5.32
N MET A 12 -2.68 25.96 6.09
CA MET A 12 -3.06 24.99 7.13
C MET A 12 -3.47 23.64 6.54
N GLU A 13 -4.26 23.64 5.46
CA GLU A 13 -4.61 22.40 4.76
C GLU A 13 -3.37 21.66 4.25
N VAL A 14 -2.37 22.38 3.72
CA VAL A 14 -1.10 21.79 3.27
C VAL A 14 -0.32 21.20 4.44
N LEU A 15 -0.30 21.89 5.59
CA LEU A 15 0.34 21.38 6.80
C LEU A 15 -0.32 20.08 7.28
N GLU A 16 -1.65 20.04 7.34
CA GLU A 16 -2.39 18.82 7.72
C GLU A 16 -2.13 17.67 6.73
N ALA A 17 -2.13 17.96 5.43
CA ALA A 17 -1.83 16.95 4.40
C ALA A 17 -0.41 16.38 4.53
N GLN A 18 0.56 17.17 5.00
CA GLN A 18 1.93 16.69 5.24
C GLN A 18 1.99 15.70 6.42
N PHE A 19 1.26 15.95 7.50
CA PHE A 19 1.16 14.98 8.61
C PHE A 19 0.50 13.68 8.15
N VAL A 20 -0.58 13.76 7.36
CA VAL A 20 -1.26 12.58 6.81
C VAL A 20 -0.32 11.79 5.88
N LYS A 21 0.40 12.47 4.99
CA LYS A 21 1.38 11.81 4.11
C LYS A 21 2.45 11.10 4.93
N LYS A 22 3.04 11.79 5.91
CA LYS A 22 4.10 11.21 6.75
C LYS A 22 3.60 9.98 7.53
N MET A 23 2.39 10.06 8.08
CA MET A 23 1.73 8.96 8.76
C MET A 23 1.53 7.74 7.86
N ASN A 24 1.09 7.96 6.62
CA ASN A 24 0.93 6.88 5.64
C ASN A 24 2.28 6.25 5.28
N ASP A 25 3.29 7.06 4.98
CA ASP A 25 4.63 6.59 4.62
C ASP A 25 5.24 5.73 5.71
N ASP A 26 5.15 6.14 6.98
CA ASP A 26 5.71 5.39 8.12
C ASP A 26 4.97 4.06 8.34
N GLY A 27 3.64 4.04 8.15
CA GLY A 27 2.86 2.80 8.17
C GLY A 27 3.27 1.83 7.07
N TRP A 28 3.42 2.33 5.84
CA TRP A 28 3.83 1.52 4.69
C TRP A 28 5.27 1.02 4.80
N HIS A 29 6.20 1.84 5.27
CA HIS A 29 7.56 1.40 5.54
C HIS A 29 7.61 0.25 6.56
N THR A 30 6.76 0.30 7.59
CA THR A 30 6.67 -0.79 8.58
C THR A 30 6.11 -2.07 7.96
N LEU A 31 5.09 -1.96 7.09
CA LEU A 31 4.55 -3.12 6.36
C LEU A 31 5.59 -3.74 5.43
N LEU A 32 6.32 -2.92 4.68
CA LEU A 32 7.37 -3.38 3.77
C LEU A 32 8.51 -4.05 4.53
N ALA A 33 8.96 -3.48 5.65
CA ALA A 33 9.97 -4.08 6.52
C ALA A 33 9.54 -5.47 7.02
N ALA A 34 8.28 -5.62 7.45
CA ALA A 34 7.73 -6.92 7.83
C ALA A 34 7.67 -7.92 6.66
N GLY A 35 7.37 -7.43 5.45
CA GLY A 35 7.41 -8.24 4.23
C GLY A 35 8.82 -8.74 3.88
N VAL A 36 9.84 -7.89 4.05
CA VAL A 36 11.25 -8.27 3.84
C VAL A 36 11.71 -9.29 4.87
N ASP A 37 11.37 -9.10 6.15
CA ASP A 37 11.68 -10.05 7.21
C ASP A 37 11.01 -11.42 6.99
N ARG A 38 9.80 -11.44 6.43
CA ARG A 38 9.15 -12.70 6.00
C ARG A 38 9.96 -13.43 4.93
N ASN A 39 10.77 -12.72 4.15
CA ASN A 39 11.68 -13.26 3.15
C ASN A 39 11.02 -14.22 2.14
N ILE A 40 9.79 -13.90 1.72
CA ILE A 40 9.05 -14.63 0.70
C ILE A 40 8.48 -13.63 -0.28
N VAL A 41 8.97 -13.68 -1.53
CA VAL A 41 8.46 -12.90 -2.65
C VAL A 41 7.84 -13.85 -3.66
N VAL A 42 6.55 -13.67 -3.94
CA VAL A 42 5.80 -14.50 -4.90
C VAL A 42 5.82 -13.84 -6.26
N TYR A 43 6.16 -14.58 -7.29
CA TYR A 43 6.15 -14.06 -8.66
C TYR A 43 5.63 -15.10 -9.63
N ASP A 44 5.16 -14.61 -10.77
CA ASP A 44 4.79 -15.42 -11.90
C ASP A 44 6.03 -15.59 -12.81
N SER A 45 6.61 -16.80 -12.87
CA SER A 45 7.79 -17.12 -13.69
C SER A 45 7.61 -16.97 -15.20
N ASP A 46 6.36 -17.05 -15.68
CA ASP A 46 6.03 -17.18 -17.10
C ASP A 46 5.52 -15.85 -17.66
N ALA A 47 5.17 -14.90 -16.77
CA ALA A 47 4.78 -13.56 -17.14
C ALA A 47 5.99 -12.69 -17.54
N ASN A 48 5.77 -11.81 -18.51
CA ASN A 48 6.72 -10.75 -18.84
C ASN A 48 6.99 -9.83 -17.62
N ALA A 49 8.08 -9.09 -17.68
CA ALA A 49 8.41 -8.06 -16.70
C ALA A 49 7.35 -6.95 -16.71
N GLY A 50 6.87 -6.53 -15.55
CA GLY A 50 5.91 -5.44 -15.42
C GLY A 50 4.46 -5.85 -15.68
N LEU A 51 4.18 -7.12 -16.02
CA LEU A 51 2.84 -7.54 -16.42
C LEU A 51 2.04 -8.13 -15.24
N PHE A 52 0.92 -7.51 -14.91
CA PHE A 52 0.00 -8.04 -13.90
C PHE A 52 -0.85 -9.20 -14.44
N THR A 53 -0.66 -10.40 -13.87
CA THR A 53 -1.39 -11.60 -14.28
C THR A 53 -2.34 -12.11 -13.20
N LYS A 54 -3.43 -12.75 -13.64
CA LYS A 54 -4.35 -13.48 -12.74
C LYS A 54 -3.64 -14.62 -12.00
N ARG A 55 -2.66 -15.24 -12.66
CA ARG A 55 -1.90 -16.34 -12.07
C ARG A 55 -1.09 -15.85 -10.87
N LEU A 56 -0.53 -14.64 -10.90
CA LEU A 56 0.11 -14.02 -9.74
C LEU A 56 -0.86 -13.95 -8.55
N VAL A 57 -2.09 -13.45 -8.76
CA VAL A 57 -3.11 -13.38 -7.71
C VAL A 57 -3.44 -14.76 -7.12
N SER A 58 -3.57 -15.77 -7.98
CA SER A 58 -3.81 -17.16 -7.57
C SER A 58 -2.63 -17.74 -6.76
N LEU A 59 -1.40 -17.51 -7.22
CA LEU A 59 -0.18 -17.94 -6.54
C LEU A 59 -0.07 -17.28 -5.16
N MET A 60 -0.24 -15.96 -5.07
CA MET A 60 -0.21 -15.24 -3.80
C MET A 60 -1.26 -15.78 -2.82
N LYS A 61 -2.48 -16.09 -3.30
CA LYS A 61 -3.53 -16.73 -2.48
C LYS A 61 -3.11 -18.09 -1.95
N THR A 62 -2.48 -18.93 -2.77
CA THR A 62 -2.03 -20.27 -2.34
C THR A 62 -0.84 -20.21 -1.39
N VAL A 63 0.13 -19.33 -1.65
CA VAL A 63 1.31 -19.12 -0.80
C VAL A 63 0.89 -18.58 0.57
N MET A 64 -0.05 -17.62 0.60
CA MET A 64 -0.59 -17.09 1.84
C MET A 64 -1.27 -18.17 2.69
N ARG A 65 -2.05 -19.06 2.05
CA ARG A 65 -2.69 -20.19 2.73
C ARG A 65 -1.71 -21.25 3.22
N ARG A 66 -0.60 -21.46 2.52
CA ARG A 66 0.39 -22.49 2.88
C ARG A 66 1.31 -22.02 4.00
N ASN A 67 1.67 -20.74 4.00
CA ASN A 67 2.59 -20.14 4.97
C ASN A 67 1.88 -19.42 6.12
N GLY A 68 0.54 -19.44 6.15
CA GLY A 68 -0.27 -18.79 7.19
C GLY A 68 -0.35 -19.53 8.52
N GLY A 69 0.28 -20.70 8.66
CA GLY A 69 0.34 -21.47 9.91
C GLY A 69 -1.01 -22.03 10.37
N GLY A 70 -1.32 -23.27 9.99
CA GLY A 70 -2.53 -23.97 10.41
C GLY A 70 -2.90 -25.12 9.47
N ASN A 71 -3.80 -26.00 9.91
CA ASN A 71 -4.38 -27.07 9.08
C ASN A 71 -5.75 -26.64 8.52
N SER A 72 -6.37 -27.49 7.69
CA SER A 72 -7.67 -27.19 7.04
C SER A 72 -8.82 -26.90 8.02
N ALA A 73 -8.70 -27.28 9.29
CA ALA A 73 -9.69 -27.06 10.34
C ALA A 73 -9.36 -25.86 11.27
N SER A 74 -8.26 -25.16 11.02
CA SER A 74 -7.84 -24.05 11.88
C SER A 74 -8.68 -22.80 11.62
N ASN A 75 -9.33 -22.26 12.65
CA ASN A 75 -10.12 -21.02 12.57
C ASN A 75 -9.28 -19.79 12.17
N ASN A 76 -7.97 -19.81 12.43
CA ASN A 76 -7.02 -18.74 12.11
C ASN A 76 -6.21 -19.05 10.87
N ARG A 77 -6.87 -19.56 9.82
CA ARG A 77 -6.19 -19.82 8.55
C ARG A 77 -5.86 -18.50 7.86
N GLY A 78 -4.56 -18.27 7.59
CA GLY A 78 -4.10 -17.14 6.78
C GLY A 78 -4.75 -17.14 5.40
N MET A 79 -5.26 -15.98 5.00
CA MET A 79 -5.90 -15.78 3.70
C MET A 79 -5.55 -14.42 3.13
N LEU A 80 -5.30 -14.37 1.83
CA LEU A 80 -5.11 -13.10 1.15
C LEU A 80 -6.49 -12.43 1.00
N THR A 81 -6.67 -11.25 1.59
CA THR A 81 -7.93 -10.48 1.50
C THR A 81 -7.79 -9.28 0.58
N ASP A 82 -6.66 -8.58 0.66
CA ASP A 82 -6.41 -7.34 -0.04
C ASP A 82 -5.03 -7.39 -0.70
N LEU A 83 -4.95 -6.82 -1.90
CA LEU A 83 -3.74 -6.70 -2.67
C LEU A 83 -3.57 -5.25 -3.10
N TYR A 84 -2.42 -4.68 -2.76
CA TYR A 84 -2.03 -3.33 -3.12
C TYR A 84 -1.05 -3.39 -4.28
N VAL A 85 -1.43 -2.75 -5.38
CA VAL A 85 -0.73 -2.76 -6.66
C VAL A 85 -0.46 -1.32 -7.12
N SER A 86 0.47 -1.19 -8.05
CA SER A 86 0.70 0.06 -8.79
C SER A 86 -0.50 0.40 -9.69
N PRO A 87 -0.73 1.68 -10.02
CA PRO A 87 -1.72 2.07 -11.03
C PRO A 87 -1.44 1.43 -12.40
N GLU A 88 -0.18 1.24 -12.75
CA GLU A 88 0.26 0.56 -13.98
C GLU A 88 -0.27 -0.88 -14.04
N ALA A 89 -0.14 -1.63 -12.94
CA ALA A 89 -0.69 -2.98 -12.83
C ALA A 89 -2.23 -3.03 -12.87
N MET A 90 -2.92 -1.93 -12.50
CA MET A 90 -4.37 -1.82 -12.63
C MET A 90 -4.78 -1.59 -14.09
N GLU A 91 -4.01 -0.81 -14.86
CA GLU A 91 -4.25 -0.62 -16.30
C GLU A 91 -4.09 -1.92 -17.09
N ASP A 92 -3.15 -2.78 -16.70
CA ASP A 92 -2.96 -4.10 -17.31
C ASP A 92 -4.22 -4.97 -17.26
N ILE A 93 -5.07 -4.81 -16.24
CA ILE A 93 -6.34 -5.54 -16.12
C ILE A 93 -7.28 -5.22 -17.27
N ARG A 94 -7.23 -3.98 -17.80
CA ARG A 94 -8.03 -3.55 -18.95
C ARG A 94 -7.57 -4.23 -20.25
N SER A 95 -6.33 -4.70 -20.31
CA SER A 95 -5.76 -5.37 -21.49
C SER A 95 -6.15 -6.85 -21.61
N TRP A 96 -6.85 -7.42 -20.63
CA TRP A 96 -7.20 -8.84 -20.61
C TRP A 96 -8.18 -9.22 -21.74
N GLY A 97 -7.74 -10.14 -22.61
CA GLY A 97 -8.45 -10.57 -23.82
C GLY A 97 -9.59 -11.57 -23.59
N LEU A 98 -10.31 -11.88 -24.69
CA LEU A 98 -11.43 -12.84 -24.74
C LEU A 98 -11.02 -14.29 -24.43
N ASP A 99 -9.75 -14.62 -24.66
CA ASP A 99 -9.16 -15.90 -24.29
C ASP A 99 -9.03 -16.05 -22.76
N GLN A 100 -8.98 -14.92 -22.05
CA GLN A 100 -8.78 -14.87 -20.61
C GLN A 100 -10.07 -14.58 -19.83
N ILE A 101 -11.00 -13.80 -20.40
CA ILE A 101 -12.21 -13.30 -19.72
C ILE A 101 -13.39 -13.34 -20.68
N ASP A 102 -14.58 -13.60 -20.13
CA ASP A 102 -15.82 -13.49 -20.87
C ASP A 102 -16.18 -12.03 -21.20
N GLU A 103 -17.06 -11.84 -22.18
CA GLU A 103 -17.40 -10.51 -22.69
C GLU A 103 -18.14 -9.63 -21.65
N VAL A 104 -18.89 -10.23 -20.72
CA VAL A 104 -19.64 -9.49 -19.69
C VAL A 104 -18.68 -8.87 -18.68
N THR A 105 -17.78 -9.66 -18.11
CA THR A 105 -16.77 -9.15 -17.16
C THR A 105 -15.84 -8.13 -17.82
N ARG A 106 -15.49 -8.30 -19.10
CA ARG A 106 -14.70 -7.29 -19.83
C ARG A 106 -15.44 -5.97 -19.97
N ARG A 107 -16.75 -6.00 -20.25
CA ARG A 107 -17.56 -4.77 -20.30
C ARG A 107 -17.60 -4.09 -18.93
N GLU A 108 -17.69 -4.86 -17.84
CA GLU A 108 -17.64 -4.31 -16.48
C GLU A 108 -16.30 -3.64 -16.21
N ILE A 109 -15.17 -4.29 -16.53
CA ILE A 109 -13.82 -3.71 -16.39
C ILE A 109 -13.68 -2.43 -17.22
N TYR A 110 -14.23 -2.42 -18.44
CA TYR A 110 -14.13 -1.25 -19.33
C TYR A 110 -15.03 -0.07 -18.91
N THR A 111 -16.15 -0.35 -18.24
CA THR A 111 -17.09 0.69 -17.77
C THR A 111 -16.89 1.10 -16.32
N ALA A 112 -16.00 0.41 -15.61
CA ALA A 112 -15.56 0.76 -14.27
C ALA A 112 -14.84 2.12 -14.28
N ALA A 113 -15.21 2.99 -13.35
CA ALA A 113 -14.52 4.25 -13.12
C ALA A 113 -13.19 4.01 -12.36
N ASP A 114 -12.24 4.92 -12.52
CA ASP A 114 -11.00 4.89 -11.73
C ASP A 114 -11.33 4.93 -10.23
N GLY A 115 -10.65 4.11 -9.43
CA GLY A 115 -10.88 3.98 -7.99
C GLY A 115 -12.08 3.09 -7.59
N THR A 116 -12.75 2.40 -8.52
CA THR A 116 -13.68 1.34 -8.14
C THR A 116 -12.92 0.08 -7.72
N LEU A 117 -13.31 -0.50 -6.58
CA LEU A 117 -12.71 -1.73 -6.03
C LEU A 117 -12.85 -2.90 -7.01
N ASN A 118 -11.79 -3.16 -7.77
CA ASN A 118 -11.70 -4.32 -8.64
C ASN A 118 -11.40 -5.56 -7.80
N ARG A 119 -12.22 -6.61 -7.94
CA ARG A 119 -12.06 -7.85 -7.18
C ARG A 119 -11.66 -8.99 -8.10
N VAL A 120 -10.54 -9.64 -7.80
CA VAL A 120 -10.05 -10.81 -8.54
C VAL A 120 -9.95 -12.00 -7.60
N PHE A 121 -10.59 -13.13 -7.93
CA PHE A 121 -10.64 -14.35 -7.11
C PHE A 121 -11.05 -14.17 -5.64
N GLY A 122 -11.87 -13.15 -5.35
CA GLY A 122 -12.33 -12.82 -4.00
C GLY A 122 -11.39 -11.92 -3.20
N ILE A 123 -10.33 -11.39 -3.82
CA ILE A 123 -9.35 -10.46 -3.22
C ILE A 123 -9.63 -9.06 -3.74
N ASN A 124 -9.63 -8.06 -2.85
CA ASN A 124 -9.81 -6.67 -3.24
C ASN A 124 -8.48 -6.09 -3.75
N LEU A 125 -8.51 -5.44 -4.90
CA LEU A 125 -7.39 -4.71 -5.44
C LEU A 125 -7.51 -3.24 -5.03
N HIS A 126 -6.41 -2.70 -4.53
CA HIS A 126 -6.25 -1.29 -4.22
C HIS A 126 -5.04 -0.78 -4.98
N ASP A 127 -5.22 0.26 -5.76
CA ASP A 127 -4.13 0.99 -6.41
C ASP A 127 -3.48 1.98 -5.42
N ARG A 128 -2.17 2.14 -5.54
CA ARG A 128 -1.38 3.13 -4.78
C ARG A 128 -0.30 3.72 -5.66
N ASP A 129 -0.35 5.04 -5.83
CA ASP A 129 0.58 5.79 -6.68
C ASP A 129 2.05 5.69 -6.22
N GLU A 130 2.29 5.40 -4.94
CA GLU A 130 3.66 5.23 -4.41
C GLU A 130 4.27 3.85 -4.67
N LEU A 131 3.48 2.89 -5.20
CA LEU A 131 3.94 1.59 -5.69
C LEU A 131 4.15 1.66 -7.21
N GLY A 132 5.22 1.03 -7.70
CA GLY A 132 5.58 1.01 -9.12
C GLY A 132 7.09 1.13 -9.32
N GLU A 133 7.55 0.90 -10.55
CA GLU A 133 8.98 0.95 -10.88
C GLU A 133 9.54 2.36 -10.62
N GLY A 134 10.57 2.43 -9.77
CA GLY A 134 11.21 3.71 -9.41
C GLY A 134 10.41 4.59 -8.43
N GLN A 135 9.24 4.14 -7.96
CA GLN A 135 8.45 4.89 -6.98
C GLN A 135 8.97 4.73 -5.54
N GLN A 136 8.52 5.61 -4.64
CA GLN A 136 9.04 5.75 -3.27
C GLN A 136 9.09 4.42 -2.50
N TYR A 137 8.02 3.63 -2.51
CA TYR A 137 7.98 2.38 -1.74
C TYR A 137 8.87 1.28 -2.33
N GLN A 138 9.04 1.25 -3.64
CA GLN A 138 9.95 0.32 -4.28
C GLN A 138 11.43 0.70 -4.05
N LEU A 139 11.75 2.00 -4.08
CA LEU A 139 13.08 2.49 -3.72
C LEU A 139 13.39 2.19 -2.24
N PHE A 140 12.42 2.33 -1.35
CA PHE A 140 12.59 1.96 0.06
C PHE A 140 12.86 0.45 0.21
N TYR A 141 12.09 -0.40 -0.46
CA TYR A 141 12.29 -1.86 -0.45
C TYR A 141 13.68 -2.26 -0.95
N SER A 142 14.11 -1.73 -2.09
CA SER A 142 15.37 -2.12 -2.74
C SER A 142 16.62 -1.46 -2.15
N SER A 143 16.55 -0.16 -1.87
CA SER A 143 17.73 0.64 -1.52
C SER A 143 17.96 0.76 -0.01
N VAL A 144 16.90 0.67 0.80
CA VAL A 144 17.00 0.82 2.27
C VAL A 144 16.87 -0.52 2.97
N LEU A 145 15.85 -1.31 2.63
CA LEU A 145 15.63 -2.63 3.22
C LEU A 145 16.50 -3.74 2.59
N GLY A 146 17.11 -3.48 1.43
CA GLY A 146 17.97 -4.44 0.73
C GLY A 146 17.22 -5.61 0.09
N GLY A 147 15.90 -5.47 -0.13
CA GLY A 147 15.08 -6.47 -0.79
C GLY A 147 15.37 -6.54 -2.29
N SER A 148 15.48 -7.74 -2.84
CA SER A 148 15.63 -7.95 -4.28
C SER A 148 14.32 -8.38 -4.92
N LEU A 149 14.00 -7.89 -6.12
CA LEU A 149 12.94 -8.44 -6.95
C LEU A 149 13.44 -9.72 -7.63
N PRO A 150 12.64 -10.80 -7.66
CA PRO A 150 13.05 -12.07 -8.25
C PRO A 150 13.04 -12.02 -9.78
N GLY A 151 14.08 -12.57 -10.41
CA GLY A 151 14.14 -12.74 -11.86
C GLY A 151 14.20 -11.42 -12.62
N SER A 152 13.34 -11.27 -13.64
CA SER A 152 13.22 -10.07 -14.47
C SER A 152 12.09 -9.13 -14.03
N LYS A 153 11.54 -9.33 -12.83
CA LYS A 153 10.37 -8.60 -12.33
C LYS A 153 10.77 -7.18 -11.93
N THR A 154 9.94 -6.22 -12.31
CA THR A 154 10.24 -4.79 -12.23
C THR A 154 9.39 -4.08 -11.20
N GLU A 155 8.26 -4.63 -10.76
CA GLU A 155 7.38 -3.95 -9.81
C GLU A 155 7.05 -4.79 -8.57
N LEU A 156 6.85 -4.10 -7.44
CA LEU A 156 6.50 -4.68 -6.16
C LEU A 156 4.98 -4.64 -5.93
N VAL A 157 4.45 -5.73 -5.39
CA VAL A 157 3.05 -5.85 -4.96
C VAL A 157 2.99 -6.25 -3.49
N VAL A 158 2.04 -5.70 -2.73
CA VAL A 158 1.87 -6.01 -1.31
C VAL A 158 0.51 -6.66 -1.06
N GLY A 159 0.52 -7.91 -0.60
CA GLY A 159 -0.67 -8.64 -0.17
C GLY A 159 -0.84 -8.63 1.34
N LEU A 160 -2.04 -8.33 1.83
CA LEU A 160 -2.37 -8.30 3.26
C LEU A 160 -3.51 -9.27 3.60
N ASP A 161 -3.46 -9.82 4.81
CA ASP A 161 -4.60 -10.47 5.47
C ASP A 161 -5.20 -9.54 6.53
N LEU A 162 -6.30 -8.87 6.17
CA LEU A 162 -7.01 -7.93 7.02
C LEU A 162 -8.23 -8.55 7.72
N ARG A 163 -8.43 -9.87 7.65
CA ARG A 163 -9.62 -10.51 8.23
C ARG A 163 -9.69 -10.35 9.75
N LYS A 164 -8.54 -10.39 10.43
CA LYS A 164 -8.44 -10.15 11.87
C LYS A 164 -7.59 -8.91 12.10
N ARG A 165 -8.11 -7.94 12.86
CA ARG A 165 -7.46 -6.66 13.14
C ARG A 165 -6.54 -6.73 14.37
N ASP A 166 -5.71 -7.75 14.45
CA ASP A 166 -4.83 -8.07 15.57
C ASP A 166 -3.34 -7.97 15.22
N SER A 167 -2.97 -8.01 13.93
CA SER A 167 -1.55 -7.97 13.54
C SER A 167 -1.02 -6.59 13.16
N PHE A 168 -1.90 -5.68 12.71
CA PHE A 168 -1.52 -4.32 12.31
C PHE A 168 -2.02 -3.37 13.38
N ILE A 169 -1.10 -2.77 14.14
CA ILE A 169 -1.45 -1.92 15.27
C ILE A 169 -0.75 -0.57 15.13
N MET A 170 -1.53 0.48 15.38
CA MET A 170 -1.06 1.86 15.44
C MET A 170 -1.37 2.43 16.84
N PRO A 171 -0.46 2.30 17.82
CA PRO A 171 -0.61 2.98 19.09
C PRO A 171 -0.44 4.49 18.91
N VAL A 172 -1.43 5.28 19.33
CA VAL A 172 -1.35 6.74 19.35
C VAL A 172 -1.28 7.20 20.79
N ARG A 173 -0.17 7.83 21.18
CA ARG A 173 0.02 8.43 22.52
C ARG A 173 -0.56 9.83 22.57
N GLU A 174 -0.33 10.61 21.52
CA GLU A 174 -0.80 11.99 21.42
C GLU A 174 -1.20 12.32 19.98
N GLN A 175 -2.39 12.89 19.80
CA GLN A 175 -2.87 13.32 18.49
C GLN A 175 -2.12 14.57 18.00
N VAL A 176 -2.20 14.85 16.69
CA VAL A 176 -1.61 16.06 16.10
C VAL A 176 -2.14 17.29 16.82
N GLN A 177 -1.22 18.06 17.42
CA GLN A 177 -1.50 19.37 17.99
C GLN A 177 -0.69 20.41 17.23
N ILE A 178 -1.33 21.52 16.86
CA ILE A 178 -0.73 22.62 16.12
C ILE A 178 -0.65 23.83 17.05
N PHE A 179 0.52 24.47 17.07
CA PHE A 179 0.83 25.63 17.87
C PHE A 179 1.32 26.77 16.96
N GLU A 180 0.99 27.99 17.36
CA GLU A 180 1.53 29.20 16.75
C GLU A 180 2.87 29.56 17.40
N ASP A 181 3.84 30.00 16.61
CA ASP A 181 5.14 30.43 17.12
C ASP A 181 5.19 31.96 17.31
N ASP A 182 5.05 32.38 18.57
CA ASP A 182 5.08 33.79 18.99
C ASP A 182 6.46 34.46 18.82
N THR A 183 7.55 33.70 18.65
CA THR A 183 8.90 34.27 18.53
C THR A 183 9.13 34.87 17.13
N LEU A 184 8.49 34.29 16.11
CA LEU A 184 8.54 34.75 14.71
C LEU A 184 7.76 36.06 14.51
N HIS A 185 6.83 36.37 15.41
CA HIS A 185 6.06 37.61 15.36
C HIS A 185 6.97 38.86 15.35
N ARG A 186 8.07 38.83 16.12
CA ARG A 186 9.05 39.94 16.18
C ARG A 186 9.79 40.18 14.86
N GLN A 187 9.88 39.16 14.01
CA GLN A 187 10.49 39.25 12.68
C GLN A 187 9.46 39.55 11.58
N LYS A 188 8.20 39.88 11.96
CA LYS A 188 7.06 40.05 11.04
C LYS A 188 6.79 38.81 10.19
N ARG A 189 7.04 37.63 10.75
CA ARG A 189 6.74 36.32 10.14
C ARG A 189 5.69 35.60 10.99
N ALA A 190 4.86 34.80 10.35
CA ALA A 190 3.97 33.86 11.01
C ALA A 190 4.51 32.45 10.78
N GLY A 191 4.56 31.64 11.83
CA GLY A 191 4.99 30.25 11.76
C GLY A 191 4.07 29.37 12.60
N PHE A 192 3.83 28.17 12.10
CA PHE A 192 3.06 27.14 12.77
C PHE A 192 3.93 25.90 12.87
N TYR A 193 3.84 25.22 14.00
CA TYR A 193 4.52 23.95 14.21
C TYR A 193 3.59 23.02 14.95
N GLY A 194 3.79 21.72 14.77
CA GLY A 194 2.99 20.72 15.45
C GLY A 194 3.75 19.42 15.60
N TRP A 195 3.29 18.60 16.52
CA TRP A 195 3.81 17.25 16.71
C TRP A 195 2.67 16.29 16.97
N ALA A 196 2.94 15.03 16.70
CA ALA A 196 2.09 13.90 17.02
C ALA A 196 2.98 12.76 17.49
N GLU A 197 2.47 11.96 18.42
CA GLU A 197 3.17 10.80 18.92
C GLU A 197 2.38 9.54 18.62
N GLN A 198 2.85 8.83 17.60
CA GLN A 198 2.26 7.62 17.08
C GLN A 198 3.36 6.58 16.81
N GLY A 199 3.02 5.31 17.01
CA GLY A 199 3.85 4.19 16.63
C GLY A 199 3.16 3.34 15.57
N PHE A 200 3.95 2.55 14.86
CA PHE A 200 3.48 1.54 13.92
C PHE A 200 4.13 0.20 14.27
N ALA A 201 3.33 -0.85 14.35
CA ALA A 201 3.82 -2.18 14.66
C ALA A 201 3.08 -3.25 13.85
N VAL A 202 3.86 -4.18 13.31
CA VAL A 202 3.36 -5.43 12.72
C VAL A 202 3.71 -6.56 13.68
N LEU A 203 2.69 -7.11 14.36
CA LEU A 203 2.89 -8.17 15.36
C LEU A 203 3.07 -9.56 14.75
N ASP A 204 2.56 -9.80 13.54
CA ASP A 204 2.69 -11.08 12.84
C ASP A 204 2.99 -10.83 11.36
N ASN A 205 4.26 -11.03 10.98
CA ASN A 205 4.73 -10.83 9.60
C ASN A 205 4.11 -11.83 8.61
N ARG A 206 3.54 -12.96 9.07
CA ARG A 206 2.87 -13.95 8.19
C ARG A 206 1.60 -13.42 7.54
N ARG A 207 1.15 -12.22 7.95
CA ARG A 207 -0.01 -11.51 7.38
C ARG A 207 0.35 -10.53 6.27
N VAL A 208 1.63 -10.33 6.01
CA VAL A 208 2.13 -9.52 4.89
C VAL A 208 2.82 -10.44 3.91
N LEU A 209 2.42 -10.42 2.64
CA LEU A 209 3.06 -11.20 1.58
C LEU A 209 3.51 -10.26 0.48
N LEU A 210 4.78 -10.33 0.09
CA LEU A 210 5.28 -9.57 -1.04
C LEU A 210 5.10 -10.37 -2.33
N GLY A 211 4.72 -9.67 -3.38
CA GLY A 211 4.65 -10.16 -4.74
C GLY A 211 5.54 -9.33 -5.66
N ALA A 212 5.92 -9.88 -6.81
CA ALA A 212 6.63 -9.15 -7.84
C ALA A 212 6.07 -9.46 -9.23
N LEU A 213 5.98 -8.44 -10.07
CA LEU A 213 5.48 -8.51 -11.45
C LEU A 213 6.46 -7.94 -12.47
#